data_AF-A0A2A2GE02-F1
#
_entry.id   AF-A0A2A2GE02-F1
#
_cell.length_a   1.000
_cell.length_b   1.000
_cell.length_c   1.000
_cell.angle_alpha   90.00
_cell.angle_beta   90.00
_cell.angle_gamma   90.00
#
_symmetry.space_group_name_H-M   'P 1'
#
loop_
_entity.id
_entity.type
_entity.pdbx_description
1 polymer ?
#
loop_
_entity_poly.entity_id
_entity_poly.type
_entity_poly.pdbx_seq_one_letter_code
_entity_poly.pdbx_strand_id
1 'polypeptide(L)'
;MQLLPNKLQLDILKRHIGPFIFCFCTLMFLLLMQFLILYIDLLIGKGLPLGIILELIITNLASMVVLAVPMAVLVASLMAYGKITELNELTAIRAAGINPIHVINPVLVASILLSVFLMWFSNDILPDANQRARSLFIDIRLKKPGFDLKENEFYEGIDNYTFLVKEITNESDSLRDVTIYQHPTRDRKEAYIKAQKGRLASKQSGQTLTLFLNDGSVLRKLDRRQKGKLVAVFEETKFERYRISFDLSDLAFSRSNPADRSRNDRTMNIQAMSSVVDSLDNQIEKQKKHILKNTNYIYPTLTNLNTGKKEESKLKQSKIDTTDPPYESQYLALQQFQSKPNQLRLHDIGLMKLRNYKSFIEDVVSDTEWRLERIAQYLVEIHKKFSIPIACIVFVLLGAPIGMYTKKGNLGYAALIGTVFLTFYWISIIQGEKMADRLFISPFTGMWLSDIVLGAVGLIMVISISTPFKLSKLWKHRD
;
A
#
# COMPACT_ATOMS: atom_id res chain seq x y z
N MET A 1 -22.27 -43.01 3.86
CA MET A 1 -21.14 -42.13 4.23
C MET A 1 -19.86 -42.96 4.17
N GLN A 2 -19.28 -43.16 2.99
CA GLN A 2 -17.95 -43.78 2.83
C GLN A 2 -16.95 -42.65 2.59
N LEU A 3 -16.15 -42.37 3.61
CA LEU A 3 -15.23 -41.23 3.72
C LEU A 3 -13.78 -41.62 3.35
N LEU A 4 -13.59 -42.59 2.45
CA LEU A 4 -12.28 -42.99 1.94
C LEU A 4 -12.23 -42.86 0.42
N PRO A 5 -11.10 -42.40 -0.15
CA PRO A 5 -11.02 -41.97 -1.53
C PRO A 5 -11.20 -43.19 -2.45
N ASN A 6 -12.30 -43.19 -3.19
CA ASN A 6 -12.45 -44.08 -4.34
C ASN A 6 -11.24 -43.88 -5.26
N LYS A 7 -10.71 -44.96 -5.86
CA LYS A 7 -9.57 -44.89 -6.79
C LYS A 7 -9.76 -43.81 -7.86
N LEU A 8 -11.01 -43.58 -8.28
CA LEU A 8 -11.42 -42.49 -9.18
C LEU A 8 -11.12 -41.09 -8.64
N GLN A 9 -11.48 -40.82 -7.37
CA GLN A 9 -11.27 -39.50 -6.76
C GLN A 9 -9.77 -39.18 -6.59
N LEU A 10 -8.98 -40.19 -6.25
CA LEU A 10 -7.53 -40.07 -6.17
C LEU A 10 -6.91 -39.84 -7.55
N ASP A 11 -7.42 -40.50 -8.59
CA ASP A 11 -6.96 -40.30 -9.97
C ASP A 11 -7.23 -38.86 -10.45
N ILE A 12 -8.44 -38.34 -10.20
CA ILE A 12 -8.80 -36.96 -10.55
C ILE A 12 -7.90 -35.95 -9.83
N LEU A 13 -7.64 -36.18 -8.53
CA LEU A 13 -6.76 -35.31 -7.76
C LEU A 13 -5.32 -35.32 -8.31
N LYS A 14 -4.78 -36.50 -8.65
CA LYS A 14 -3.45 -36.62 -9.28
C LYS A 14 -3.37 -35.91 -10.62
N ARG A 15 -4.43 -35.99 -11.44
CA ARG A 15 -4.53 -35.28 -12.72
C ARG A 15 -4.63 -33.76 -12.56
N HIS A 16 -5.11 -33.26 -11.42
CA HIS A 16 -5.18 -31.82 -11.11
C HIS A 16 -3.85 -31.25 -10.61
N ILE A 17 -3.12 -32.00 -9.76
CA ILE A 17 -1.87 -31.54 -9.14
C ILE A 17 -0.80 -31.17 -10.18
N GLY A 18 -0.63 -31.97 -11.24
CA GLY A 18 0.36 -31.69 -12.29
C GLY A 18 0.16 -30.34 -12.99
N PRO A 19 -1.02 -30.11 -13.61
CA PRO A 19 -1.40 -28.81 -14.16
C PRO A 19 -1.34 -27.67 -13.15
N PHE A 20 -1.74 -27.89 -11.88
CA PHE A 20 -1.67 -26.89 -10.84
C PHE A 20 -0.24 -26.42 -10.57
N ILE A 21 0.70 -27.35 -10.33
CA ILE A 21 2.10 -27.01 -10.09
C ILE A 21 2.71 -26.31 -11.30
N PHE A 22 2.44 -26.81 -12.51
CA PHE A 22 2.94 -26.20 -13.73
C PHE A 22 2.44 -24.76 -13.91
N CYS A 23 1.13 -24.52 -13.77
CA CYS A 23 0.54 -23.20 -13.89
C CYS A 23 1.01 -22.26 -12.77
N PHE A 24 1.09 -22.77 -11.52
CA PHE A 24 1.59 -22.00 -10.39
C PHE A 24 3.04 -21.55 -10.60
N CYS A 25 3.95 -22.46 -10.97
CA CYS A 25 5.34 -22.12 -11.25
C CYS A 25 5.47 -21.14 -12.43
N THR A 26 4.69 -21.33 -13.49
CA THR A 26 4.67 -20.41 -14.63
C THR A 26 4.20 -19.01 -14.22
N LEU A 27 3.11 -18.91 -13.46
CA LEU A 27 2.60 -17.62 -12.98
C LEU A 27 3.56 -16.94 -12.00
N MET A 28 4.15 -17.70 -11.07
CA MET A 28 5.15 -17.19 -10.15
C MET A 28 6.39 -16.67 -10.89
N PHE A 29 6.84 -17.37 -11.92
CA PHE A 29 7.94 -16.92 -12.77
C PHE A 29 7.58 -15.63 -13.52
N LEU A 30 6.39 -15.55 -14.12
CA LEU A 30 5.93 -14.34 -14.81
C LEU A 30 5.83 -13.13 -13.86
N LEU A 31 5.25 -13.31 -12.68
CA LEU A 31 5.15 -12.26 -11.65
C LEU A 31 6.54 -11.85 -11.13
N LEU A 32 7.45 -12.80 -10.95
CA LEU A 32 8.83 -12.51 -10.56
C LEU A 32 9.56 -11.71 -11.65
N MET A 33 9.44 -12.10 -12.91
CA MET A 33 10.05 -11.36 -14.02
C MET A 33 9.46 -9.95 -14.16
N GLN A 34 8.14 -9.80 -14.01
CA GLN A 34 7.50 -8.49 -13.97
C GLN A 34 8.08 -7.62 -12.84
N PHE A 35 8.24 -8.19 -11.65
CA PHE A 35 8.85 -7.51 -10.51
C PHE A 35 10.30 -7.11 -10.78
N LEU A 36 11.11 -8.01 -11.33
CA LEU A 36 12.50 -7.73 -11.67
C LEU A 36 12.61 -6.59 -12.69
N ILE A 37 11.82 -6.63 -13.77
CA ILE A 37 11.82 -5.58 -14.80
C ILE A 37 11.41 -4.23 -14.20
N LEU A 38 10.38 -4.21 -13.34
CA LEU A 38 9.89 -2.97 -12.74
C LEU A 38 10.91 -2.31 -11.79
N TYR A 39 11.76 -3.11 -11.15
CA TYR A 39 12.69 -2.64 -10.11
C TYR A 39 14.16 -2.81 -10.46
N ILE A 40 14.49 -3.15 -11.70
CA ILE A 40 15.86 -3.42 -12.14
C ILE A 40 16.76 -2.20 -11.92
N ASP A 41 16.27 -1.00 -12.22
CA ASP A 41 17.00 0.26 -12.07
C ASP A 41 17.33 0.58 -10.61
N LEU A 42 16.54 0.05 -9.66
CA LEU A 42 16.80 0.23 -8.23
C LEU A 42 17.84 -0.75 -7.69
N LEU A 43 18.03 -1.89 -8.37
CA LEU A 43 18.91 -2.97 -7.93
C LEU A 43 20.29 -2.90 -8.60
N ILE A 44 20.34 -2.52 -9.87
CA ILE A 44 21.57 -2.42 -10.65
C ILE A 44 22.33 -1.13 -10.30
N GLY A 45 23.67 -1.20 -10.30
CA GLY A 45 24.55 -0.04 -10.11
C GLY A 45 24.73 0.41 -8.65
N LYS A 46 24.05 -0.22 -7.68
CA LYS A 46 24.15 0.13 -6.25
C LYS A 46 25.14 -0.71 -5.43
N GLY A 47 25.80 -1.69 -6.05
CA GLY A 47 26.73 -2.59 -5.36
C GLY A 47 26.09 -3.40 -4.23
N LEU A 48 24.81 -3.78 -4.37
CA LEU A 48 24.09 -4.54 -3.35
C LEU A 48 24.65 -5.98 -3.26
N PRO A 49 24.87 -6.51 -2.05
CA PRO A 49 25.19 -7.93 -1.89
C PRO A 49 24.08 -8.80 -2.48
N LEU A 50 24.45 -9.85 -3.22
CA LEU A 50 23.49 -10.78 -3.84
C LEU A 50 22.51 -11.37 -2.82
N GLY A 51 22.94 -11.58 -1.58
CA GLY A 51 22.07 -12.05 -0.50
C GLY A 51 20.90 -11.11 -0.18
N ILE A 52 21.10 -9.79 -0.26
CA ILE A 52 20.05 -8.79 -0.04
C ILE A 52 19.02 -8.81 -1.18
N ILE A 53 19.51 -8.97 -2.42
CA ILE A 53 18.63 -9.12 -3.59
C ILE A 53 17.78 -10.39 -3.46
N LEU A 54 18.39 -11.50 -3.05
CA LEU A 54 17.67 -12.76 -2.84
C LEU A 54 16.64 -12.65 -1.70
N GLU A 55 16.97 -12.00 -0.59
CA GLU A 55 16.05 -11.75 0.52
C GLU A 55 14.86 -10.87 0.07
N LEU A 56 15.10 -9.84 -0.74
CA LEU A 56 14.05 -9.01 -1.33
C LEU A 56 13.14 -9.82 -2.25
N ILE A 57 13.71 -10.71 -3.07
CA ILE A 57 12.93 -11.59 -3.95
C ILE A 57 12.05 -12.52 -3.11
N ILE A 58 12.63 -13.24 -2.13
CA ILE A 58 11.89 -14.20 -1.30
C ILE A 58 10.75 -13.52 -0.54
N THR A 59 11.00 -12.33 0.03
CA THR A 59 9.97 -11.58 0.76
C THR A 59 8.85 -11.08 -0.15
N ASN A 60 9.14 -10.70 -1.40
CA ASN A 60 8.11 -10.34 -2.38
C ASN A 60 7.35 -11.54 -2.94
N LEU A 61 8.00 -12.70 -3.12
CA LEU A 61 7.36 -13.93 -3.57
C LEU A 61 6.18 -14.32 -2.68
N ALA A 62 6.25 -14.06 -1.37
CA ALA A 62 5.14 -14.31 -0.45
C ALA A 62 3.84 -13.62 -0.90
N SER A 63 3.91 -12.36 -1.34
CA SER A 63 2.73 -11.64 -1.84
C SER A 63 2.20 -12.20 -3.16
N MET A 64 3.11 -12.67 -4.03
CA MET A 64 2.76 -13.27 -5.32
C MET A 64 2.05 -14.61 -5.16
N VAL A 65 2.41 -15.42 -4.15
CA VAL A 65 1.78 -16.72 -3.88
C VAL A 65 0.27 -16.57 -3.68
N VAL A 66 -0.16 -15.58 -2.89
CA VAL A 66 -1.58 -15.36 -2.59
C VAL A 66 -2.38 -15.00 -3.84
N LEU A 67 -1.75 -14.33 -4.82
CA LEU A 67 -2.37 -14.00 -6.10
C LEU A 67 -2.34 -15.18 -7.09
N ALA A 68 -1.21 -15.90 -7.15
CA ALA A 68 -0.97 -16.95 -8.15
C ALA A 68 -1.75 -18.24 -7.88
N VAL A 69 -1.98 -18.59 -6.60
CA VAL A 69 -2.64 -19.87 -6.25
C VAL A 69 -4.08 -19.95 -6.77
N PRO A 70 -4.99 -18.99 -6.53
CA PRO A 70 -6.35 -19.04 -7.08
C PRO A 70 -6.36 -19.12 -8.61
N MET A 71 -5.46 -18.38 -9.28
CA MET A 71 -5.31 -18.41 -10.73
C MET A 71 -4.90 -19.80 -11.23
N ALA A 72 -3.91 -20.42 -10.58
CA ALA A 72 -3.44 -21.76 -10.92
C ALA A 72 -4.53 -22.81 -10.68
N VAL A 73 -5.32 -22.69 -9.60
CA VAL A 73 -6.44 -23.59 -9.31
C VAL A 73 -7.49 -23.55 -10.42
N LEU A 74 -7.84 -22.38 -10.94
CA LEU A 74 -8.81 -22.25 -12.02
C LEU A 74 -8.34 -22.97 -13.29
N VAL A 75 -7.12 -22.64 -13.75
CA VAL A 75 -6.56 -23.20 -14.99
C VAL A 75 -6.37 -24.71 -14.86
N ALA A 76 -5.87 -25.18 -13.71
CA ALA A 76 -5.71 -26.60 -13.43
C ALA A 76 -7.05 -27.35 -13.41
N SER A 77 -8.10 -26.73 -12.86
CA SER A 77 -9.45 -27.31 -12.89
C SER A 77 -9.96 -27.40 -14.33
N LEU A 78 -9.84 -26.33 -15.12
CA LEU A 78 -10.24 -26.34 -16.53
C LEU A 78 -9.51 -27.46 -17.32
N MET A 79 -8.21 -27.64 -17.10
CA MET A 79 -7.42 -28.68 -17.77
C MET A 79 -7.83 -30.09 -17.31
N ALA A 80 -7.88 -30.34 -16.00
CA ALA A 80 -8.16 -31.67 -15.46
C ALA A 80 -9.54 -32.18 -15.90
N TYR A 81 -10.58 -31.36 -15.72
CA TYR A 81 -11.94 -31.74 -16.10
C TYR A 81 -12.17 -31.69 -17.62
N GLY A 82 -11.49 -30.78 -18.33
CA GLY A 82 -11.47 -30.77 -19.79
C GLY A 82 -10.91 -32.05 -20.38
N LYS A 83 -9.85 -32.60 -19.77
CA LYS A 83 -9.20 -33.82 -20.25
C LYS A 83 -10.04 -35.07 -19.99
N ILE A 84 -10.71 -35.15 -18.84
CA ILE A 84 -11.65 -36.24 -18.52
C ILE A 84 -12.78 -36.28 -19.55
N THR A 85 -13.30 -35.13 -19.98
CA THR A 85 -14.33 -35.11 -21.02
C THR A 85 -13.78 -35.38 -22.42
N GLU A 86 -12.58 -34.88 -22.74
CA GLU A 86 -11.91 -35.13 -24.03
C GLU A 86 -11.67 -36.64 -24.25
N LEU A 87 -11.30 -37.37 -23.19
CA LEU A 87 -11.11 -38.82 -23.20
C LEU A 87 -12.43 -39.62 -23.08
N ASN A 88 -13.58 -38.96 -23.14
CA ASN A 88 -14.92 -39.55 -22.92
C ASN A 88 -15.10 -40.28 -21.57
N GLU A 89 -14.20 -40.10 -20.60
CA GLU A 89 -14.28 -40.72 -19.28
C GLU A 89 -15.51 -40.19 -18.51
N LEU A 90 -15.84 -38.89 -18.66
CA LEU A 90 -17.04 -38.31 -18.04
C LEU A 90 -18.32 -39.01 -18.52
N THR A 91 -18.38 -39.41 -19.79
CA THR A 91 -19.51 -40.14 -20.38
C THR A 91 -19.60 -41.54 -19.80
N ALA A 92 -18.46 -42.23 -19.65
CA ALA A 92 -18.40 -43.55 -19.02
C ALA A 92 -18.83 -43.51 -17.54
N ILE A 93 -18.36 -42.51 -16.78
CA ILE A 93 -18.73 -42.31 -15.37
C ILE A 93 -20.25 -42.07 -15.23
N ARG A 94 -20.84 -41.27 -16.12
CA ARG A 94 -22.29 -41.04 -16.16
C ARG A 94 -23.07 -42.29 -16.54
N ALA A 95 -22.58 -43.08 -17.49
CA ALA A 95 -23.21 -44.35 -17.88
C ALA A 95 -23.19 -45.38 -16.74
N ALA A 96 -22.18 -45.33 -15.88
CA ALA A 96 -22.08 -46.13 -14.66
C ALA A 96 -23.01 -45.65 -13.52
N GLY A 97 -23.83 -44.62 -13.74
CA GLY A 97 -24.75 -44.08 -12.74
C GLY A 97 -24.10 -43.21 -11.66
N ILE A 98 -22.81 -42.86 -11.80
CA ILE A 98 -22.11 -42.02 -10.83
C ILE A 98 -22.45 -40.56 -11.11
N ASN A 99 -22.97 -39.87 -10.09
CA ASN A 99 -23.28 -38.43 -10.18
C ASN A 99 -21.98 -37.62 -10.43
N PRO A 100 -21.93 -36.73 -11.44
CA PRO A 100 -20.77 -35.87 -11.72
C PRO A 100 -20.28 -35.03 -10.55
N ILE A 101 -21.11 -34.72 -9.55
CA ILE A 101 -20.69 -34.01 -8.33
C ILE A 101 -19.59 -34.78 -7.60
N HIS A 102 -19.65 -36.11 -7.57
CA HIS A 102 -18.62 -36.94 -6.93
C HIS A 102 -17.24 -36.85 -7.61
N VAL A 103 -17.20 -36.46 -8.89
CA VAL A 103 -15.99 -36.20 -9.67
C VAL A 103 -15.36 -34.87 -9.24
N ILE A 104 -16.17 -33.88 -8.86
CA ILE A 104 -15.72 -32.53 -8.46
C ILE A 104 -15.22 -32.50 -7.01
N ASN A 105 -15.88 -33.24 -6.12
CA ASN A 105 -15.60 -33.27 -4.68
C ASN A 105 -14.12 -33.38 -4.26
N PRO A 106 -13.27 -34.26 -4.82
CA PRO A 106 -11.87 -34.37 -4.37
C PRO A 106 -11.07 -33.08 -4.58
N VAL A 107 -11.26 -32.40 -5.70
CA VAL A 107 -10.58 -31.12 -5.98
C VAL A 107 -11.20 -30.00 -5.14
N LEU A 108 -12.51 -30.05 -4.88
CA LEU A 108 -13.18 -29.10 -4.00
C LEU A 108 -12.69 -29.20 -2.54
N VAL A 109 -12.51 -30.41 -2.03
CA VAL A 109 -11.93 -30.62 -0.69
C VAL A 109 -10.48 -30.13 -0.66
N ALA A 110 -9.69 -30.42 -1.70
CA ALA A 110 -8.33 -29.92 -1.81
C ALA A 110 -8.28 -28.38 -1.86
N SER A 111 -9.21 -27.71 -2.55
CA SER A 111 -9.25 -26.25 -2.61
C SER A 111 -9.72 -25.61 -1.31
N ILE A 112 -10.61 -26.26 -0.54
CA ILE A 112 -10.95 -25.83 0.82
C ILE A 112 -9.72 -25.89 1.74
N LEU A 113 -8.97 -27.00 1.72
CA LEU A 113 -7.74 -27.12 2.50
C LEU A 113 -6.70 -26.06 2.09
N LEU A 114 -6.54 -25.84 0.79
CA LEU A 114 -5.65 -24.83 0.24
C LEU A 114 -6.08 -23.40 0.62
N SER A 115 -7.40 -23.13 0.64
CA SER A 115 -7.97 -21.86 1.07
C SER A 115 -7.67 -21.57 2.53
N VAL A 116 -7.86 -22.56 3.42
CA VAL A 116 -7.51 -22.44 4.85
C VAL A 116 -6.02 -22.18 5.04
N PHE A 117 -5.17 -22.91 4.31
CA PHE A 117 -3.72 -22.67 4.32
C PHE A 117 -3.37 -21.25 3.87
N LEU A 118 -3.99 -20.76 2.79
CA LEU A 118 -3.77 -19.40 2.29
C LEU A 118 -4.28 -18.32 3.23
N MET A 119 -5.39 -18.54 3.95
CA MET A 119 -5.87 -17.62 4.98
C MET A 119 -4.85 -17.49 6.11
N TRP A 120 -4.34 -18.61 6.60
CA TRP A 120 -3.28 -18.63 7.61
C TRP A 120 -2.01 -17.92 7.09
N PHE A 121 -1.57 -18.27 5.88
CA PHE A 121 -0.42 -17.64 5.23
C PHE A 121 -0.61 -16.12 5.07
N SER A 122 -1.80 -15.69 4.67
CA SER A 122 -2.15 -14.27 4.46
C SER A 122 -2.25 -13.49 5.77
N ASN A 123 -2.63 -14.14 6.87
CA ASN A 123 -2.74 -13.50 8.18
C ASN A 123 -1.39 -13.41 8.92
N ASP A 124 -0.56 -14.44 8.86
CA ASP A 124 0.63 -14.53 9.72
C ASP A 124 1.94 -14.31 8.94
N ILE A 125 2.12 -14.98 7.80
CA ILE A 125 3.39 -14.96 7.06
C ILE A 125 3.49 -13.73 6.16
N LEU A 126 2.42 -13.43 5.42
CA LEU A 126 2.40 -12.35 4.44
C LEU A 126 2.67 -10.96 5.06
N PRO A 127 2.09 -10.58 6.22
CA PRO A 127 2.35 -9.26 6.80
C PRO A 127 3.81 -9.05 7.20
N ASP A 128 4.42 -10.08 7.79
CA ASP A 128 5.83 -10.03 8.18
C ASP A 128 6.75 -10.02 6.96
N ALA A 129 6.42 -10.78 5.91
CA ALA A 129 7.12 -10.73 4.63
C ALA A 129 7.03 -9.34 3.99
N ASN A 130 5.84 -8.73 3.96
CA ASN A 130 5.63 -7.38 3.44
C ASN A 130 6.38 -6.32 4.25
N GLN A 131 6.44 -6.45 5.58
CA GLN A 131 7.20 -5.53 6.43
C GLN A 131 8.70 -5.62 6.15
N ARG A 132 9.25 -6.84 5.99
CA ARG A 132 10.66 -7.04 5.61
C ARG A 132 10.94 -6.51 4.20
N ALA A 133 10.08 -6.83 3.23
CA ALA A 133 10.19 -6.34 1.86
C ALA A 133 10.18 -4.81 1.81
N ARG A 134 9.23 -4.16 2.50
CA ARG A 134 9.15 -2.70 2.59
C ARG A 134 10.38 -2.10 3.24
N SER A 135 10.89 -2.75 4.30
CA SER A 135 12.06 -2.28 5.01
C SER A 135 13.30 -2.28 4.10
N LEU A 136 13.56 -3.43 3.46
CA LEU A 136 14.63 -3.61 2.49
C LEU A 136 14.48 -2.68 1.29
N PHE A 137 13.27 -2.50 0.75
CA PHE A 137 13.03 -1.64 -0.40
C PHE A 137 13.40 -0.18 -0.13
N ILE A 138 13.03 0.33 1.05
CA ILE A 138 13.42 1.68 1.47
C ILE A 138 14.94 1.74 1.71
N ASP A 139 15.55 0.74 2.36
CA ASP A 139 17.00 0.72 2.60
C ASP A 139 17.78 0.71 1.28
N ILE A 140 17.30 -0.06 0.28
CA ILE A 140 17.83 -0.09 -1.08
C ILE A 140 17.58 1.23 -1.81
N ARG A 141 16.45 1.89 -1.58
CA ARG A 141 16.16 3.19 -2.20
C ARG A 141 17.07 4.29 -1.65
N LEU A 142 17.28 4.31 -0.33
CA LEU A 142 18.14 5.25 0.37
C LEU A 142 19.63 4.98 0.11
N LYS A 143 19.98 3.74 -0.23
CA LYS A 143 21.32 3.39 -0.70
C LYS A 143 21.68 4.21 -1.93
N LYS A 144 22.72 5.01 -1.80
CA LYS A 144 23.33 5.75 -2.91
C LYS A 144 23.95 4.78 -3.92
N PRO A 145 23.99 5.14 -5.21
CA PRO A 145 24.74 4.39 -6.22
C PRO A 145 26.18 4.16 -5.75
N GLY A 146 26.80 3.07 -6.22
CA GLY A 146 28.20 2.81 -5.90
C GLY A 146 29.12 3.97 -6.29
N PHE A 147 30.34 3.97 -5.74
CA PHE A 147 31.40 4.86 -6.22
C PHE A 147 31.86 4.40 -7.61
N ASP A 148 31.35 5.07 -8.65
CA ASP A 148 31.63 4.80 -10.07
C ASP A 148 31.88 6.13 -10.79
N LEU A 149 33.15 6.51 -10.93
CA LEU A 149 33.57 7.71 -11.65
C LEU A 149 33.62 7.41 -13.15
N LYS A 150 32.90 8.19 -13.94
CA LYS A 150 32.92 8.13 -15.40
C LYS A 150 33.58 9.36 -16.00
N GLU A 151 34.25 9.17 -17.13
CA GLU A 151 34.91 10.26 -17.85
C GLU A 151 33.90 11.30 -18.34
N ASN A 152 34.22 12.58 -18.14
CA ASN A 152 33.41 13.73 -18.54
C ASN A 152 31.99 13.78 -17.96
N GLU A 153 31.72 13.01 -16.90
CA GLU A 153 30.45 13.02 -16.17
C GLU A 153 30.64 13.60 -14.77
N PHE A 154 29.66 14.39 -14.31
CA PHE A 154 29.65 14.89 -12.94
C PHE A 154 29.20 13.77 -12.00
N TYR A 155 30.07 13.37 -11.08
CA TYR A 155 29.75 12.38 -10.04
C TYR A 155 29.40 13.08 -8.72
N GLU A 156 28.16 12.92 -8.27
CA GLU A 156 27.61 13.52 -7.04
C GLU A 156 27.34 12.48 -5.92
N GLY A 157 27.94 11.29 -6.00
CA GLY A 157 27.62 10.20 -5.06
C GLY A 157 28.19 10.37 -3.65
N ILE A 158 29.17 11.24 -3.43
CA ILE A 158 29.73 11.54 -2.10
C ILE A 158 29.10 12.82 -1.54
N ASP A 159 28.65 12.79 -0.28
CA ASP A 159 28.04 13.95 0.36
C ASP A 159 28.97 15.17 0.36
N ASN A 160 28.43 16.30 -0.08
CA ASN A 160 29.11 17.60 -0.17
C ASN A 160 30.26 17.70 -1.19
N TYR A 161 30.46 16.70 -2.06
CA TYR A 161 31.50 16.72 -3.09
C TYR A 161 30.96 16.32 -4.46
N THR A 162 31.21 17.14 -5.47
CA THR A 162 30.98 16.79 -6.88
C THR A 162 32.32 16.63 -7.58
N PHE A 163 32.49 15.53 -8.31
CA PHE A 163 33.72 15.23 -9.04
C PHE A 163 33.47 15.34 -10.54
N LEU A 164 34.46 15.88 -11.25
CA LEU A 164 34.55 15.84 -12.69
C LEU A 164 35.96 15.41 -13.06
N VAL A 165 36.08 14.31 -13.80
CA VAL A 165 37.36 13.78 -14.29
C VAL A 165 37.31 13.73 -15.80
N LYS A 166 38.32 14.27 -16.48
CA LYS A 166 38.35 14.27 -17.95
C LYS A 166 38.80 12.96 -18.56
N GLU A 167 39.78 12.30 -17.95
CA GLU A 167 40.39 11.08 -18.47
C GLU A 167 40.75 10.14 -17.30
N ILE A 168 40.37 8.87 -17.41
CA ILE A 168 40.61 7.80 -16.44
C ILE A 168 41.45 6.72 -17.14
N THR A 169 42.71 6.54 -16.71
CA THR A 169 43.59 5.54 -17.34
C THR A 169 43.35 4.15 -16.74
N ASN A 170 43.18 3.12 -17.58
CA ASN A 170 42.81 1.76 -17.17
C ASN A 170 43.88 0.97 -16.37
N GLU A 171 45.14 1.41 -16.37
CA GLU A 171 46.25 0.59 -15.82
C GLU A 171 46.61 0.89 -14.36
N SER A 172 46.07 1.96 -13.79
CA SER A 172 46.23 2.32 -12.39
C SER A 172 45.19 3.38 -12.09
N ASP A 173 44.52 3.31 -10.93
CA ASP A 173 43.51 4.24 -10.36
C ASP A 173 43.92 5.73 -10.41
N SER A 174 44.24 6.22 -11.61
CA SER A 174 44.96 7.43 -11.92
C SER A 174 44.07 8.27 -12.81
N LEU A 175 43.76 9.45 -12.29
CA LEU A 175 42.80 10.39 -12.84
C LEU A 175 43.59 11.55 -13.42
N ARG A 176 43.19 12.07 -14.58
CA ARG A 176 43.79 13.27 -15.16
C ARG A 176 42.77 14.39 -15.26
N ASP A 177 43.26 15.59 -14.97
CA ASP A 177 42.47 16.83 -14.92
C ASP A 177 41.21 16.67 -14.05
N VAL A 178 41.45 16.55 -12.74
CA VAL A 178 40.41 16.34 -11.74
C VAL A 178 39.93 17.69 -11.23
N THR A 179 38.63 17.94 -11.36
CA THR A 179 37.94 19.06 -10.73
C THR A 179 37.00 18.54 -9.66
N ILE A 180 37.11 19.09 -8.44
CA ILE A 180 36.24 18.74 -7.32
C ILE A 180 35.59 20.02 -6.82
N TYR A 181 34.27 19.99 -6.72
CA TYR A 181 33.49 21.05 -6.10
C TYR A 181 33.07 20.62 -4.70
N GLN A 182 33.47 21.40 -3.69
CA GLN A 182 33.11 21.19 -2.29
C GLN A 182 31.98 22.15 -1.91
N HIS A 183 30.83 21.58 -1.56
CA HIS A 183 29.67 22.32 -1.10
C HIS A 183 29.86 22.83 0.34
N PRO A 184 29.27 23.99 0.68
CA PRO A 184 29.37 24.54 2.03
C PRO A 184 28.58 23.70 3.05
N THR A 185 29.24 23.36 4.17
CA THR A 185 28.64 22.70 5.35
C THR A 185 28.76 23.64 6.56
N ARG A 186 28.13 23.32 7.70
CA ARG A 186 28.25 24.13 8.94
C ARG A 186 29.70 24.44 9.34
N ASP A 187 30.62 23.50 9.12
CA ASP A 187 32.04 23.63 9.48
C ASP A 187 32.99 23.86 8.28
N ARG A 188 32.49 23.76 7.04
CA ARG A 188 33.32 23.82 5.82
C ARG A 188 32.79 24.84 4.84
N LYS A 189 33.67 25.70 4.32
CA LYS A 189 33.33 26.69 3.29
C LYS A 189 33.36 26.07 1.88
N GLU A 190 32.69 26.76 0.96
CA GLU A 190 32.66 26.43 -0.46
C GLU A 190 34.09 26.51 -1.06
N ALA A 191 34.49 25.48 -1.79
CA ALA A 191 35.81 25.42 -2.41
C ALA A 191 35.80 24.70 -3.77
N TYR A 192 36.62 25.18 -4.70
CA TYR A 192 36.90 24.54 -5.98
C TYR A 192 38.32 24.01 -5.96
N ILE A 193 38.50 22.72 -6.21
CA ILE A 193 39.81 22.06 -6.19
C ILE A 193 40.08 21.57 -7.62
N LYS A 194 41.18 22.00 -8.22
CA LYS A 194 41.63 21.52 -9.54
C LYS A 194 43.00 20.90 -9.41
N ALA A 195 43.24 19.76 -10.06
CA ALA A 195 44.53 19.08 -10.06
C ALA A 195 44.79 18.39 -11.40
N GLN A 196 46.05 18.38 -11.84
CA GLN A 196 46.42 17.74 -13.11
C GLN A 196 46.43 16.21 -13.03
N LYS A 197 46.88 15.66 -11.89
CA LYS A 197 46.92 14.20 -11.66
C LYS A 197 46.24 13.87 -10.34
N GLY A 198 45.42 12.84 -10.34
CA GLY A 198 44.79 12.26 -9.17
C GLY A 198 45.11 10.77 -9.06
N ARG A 199 45.11 10.22 -7.85
CA ARG A 199 45.16 8.78 -7.61
C ARG A 199 44.21 8.40 -6.49
N LEU A 200 43.38 7.40 -6.72
CA LEU A 200 42.51 6.82 -5.70
C LEU A 200 43.24 5.68 -4.97
N ALA A 201 43.05 5.62 -3.66
CA ALA A 201 43.45 4.46 -2.87
C ALA A 201 42.40 4.16 -1.81
N SER A 202 41.93 2.92 -1.79
CA SER A 202 41.08 2.40 -0.72
C SER A 202 41.96 1.74 0.34
N LYS A 203 41.78 2.10 1.62
CA LYS A 203 42.49 1.46 2.74
C LYS A 203 41.77 0.14 3.10
N GLN A 204 42.52 -0.90 3.51
CA GLN A 204 42.05 -2.26 3.86
C GLN A 204 40.84 -2.24 4.82
N SER A 205 39.64 -2.11 4.25
CA SER A 205 38.29 -2.40 4.76
C SER A 205 37.19 -1.67 3.95
N GLY A 206 37.55 -0.85 2.94
CA GLY A 206 36.59 -0.23 2.02
C GLY A 206 35.78 0.95 2.58
N GLN A 207 35.99 1.32 3.84
CA GLN A 207 35.24 2.38 4.54
C GLN A 207 35.79 3.79 4.32
N THR A 208 37.08 3.92 3.94
CA THR A 208 37.68 5.23 3.66
C THR A 208 38.37 5.23 2.31
N LEU A 209 37.92 6.12 1.41
CA LEU A 209 38.54 6.35 0.12
C LEU A 209 39.44 7.57 0.23
N THR A 210 40.73 7.40 -0.05
CA THR A 210 41.69 8.50 -0.05
C THR A 210 42.02 8.88 -1.48
N LEU A 211 41.73 10.13 -1.84
CA LEU A 211 42.13 10.72 -3.10
C LEU A 211 43.41 11.54 -2.89
N PHE A 212 44.45 11.17 -3.63
CA PHE A 212 45.73 11.87 -3.71
C PHE A 212 45.70 12.74 -4.96
N LEU A 213 45.89 14.04 -4.82
CA LEU A 213 45.93 15.00 -5.91
C LEU A 213 47.32 15.60 -6.00
N ASN A 214 47.83 15.74 -7.20
CA ASN A 214 49.15 16.26 -7.50
C ASN A 214 49.03 17.45 -8.45
N ASP A 215 49.86 18.46 -8.20
CA ASP A 215 50.02 19.66 -9.02
C ASP A 215 48.68 20.36 -9.31
N GLY A 216 48.16 21.07 -8.30
CA GLY A 216 46.83 21.68 -8.35
C GLY A 216 46.67 22.97 -7.56
N SER A 217 45.46 23.53 -7.59
CA SER A 217 45.08 24.68 -6.77
C SER A 217 43.70 24.50 -6.14
N VAL A 218 43.53 25.07 -4.95
CA VAL A 218 42.25 25.17 -4.23
C VAL A 218 41.84 26.64 -4.21
N LEU A 219 40.67 26.95 -4.76
CA LEU A 219 40.03 28.24 -4.67
C LEU A 219 38.92 28.19 -3.62
N ARG A 220 39.10 28.87 -2.49
CA ARG A 220 38.11 28.92 -1.39
C ARG A 220 37.39 30.26 -1.40
N LYS A 221 36.08 30.23 -1.14
CA LYS A 221 35.28 31.43 -0.93
C LYS A 221 35.16 31.71 0.57
N LEU A 222 35.65 32.87 0.99
CA LEU A 222 35.64 33.35 2.36
C LEU A 222 34.72 34.57 2.46
N ASP A 223 33.89 34.61 3.50
CA ASP A 223 33.07 35.77 3.81
C ASP A 223 33.84 36.67 4.78
N ARG A 224 34.34 37.82 4.30
CA ARG A 224 35.02 38.80 5.16
C ARG A 224 34.07 39.96 5.43
N ARG A 225 33.79 40.24 6.71
CA ARG A 225 33.08 41.46 7.10
C ARG A 225 34.03 42.65 7.04
N GLN A 226 33.75 43.60 6.16
CA GLN A 226 34.50 44.85 6.07
C GLN A 226 33.50 46.02 6.18
N LYS A 227 33.70 46.90 7.18
CA LYS A 227 32.80 48.04 7.48
C LYS A 227 31.30 47.65 7.54
N GLY A 228 30.98 46.55 8.22
CA GLY A 228 29.60 46.08 8.39
C GLY A 228 28.94 45.45 7.15
N LYS A 229 29.59 45.46 5.97
CA LYS A 229 29.14 44.73 4.77
C LYS A 229 29.90 43.41 4.63
N LEU A 230 29.17 42.36 4.25
CA LEU A 230 29.75 41.06 3.87
C LEU A 230 30.36 41.20 2.47
N VAL A 231 31.67 41.02 2.35
CA VAL A 231 32.38 41.01 1.06
C VAL A 231 32.91 39.60 0.83
N ALA A 232 32.64 39.04 -0.34
CA ALA A 232 33.20 37.76 -0.76
C ALA A 232 34.67 37.94 -1.14
N VAL A 233 35.56 37.22 -0.46
CA VAL A 233 37.00 37.18 -0.77
C VAL A 233 37.33 35.77 -1.25
N PHE A 234 38.09 35.68 -2.33
CA PHE A 234 38.58 34.41 -2.84
C PHE A 234 40.03 34.20 -2.44
N GLU A 235 40.32 33.04 -1.85
CA GLU A 235 41.67 32.60 -1.50
C GLU A 235 42.08 31.48 -2.45
N GLU A 236 43.17 31.66 -3.20
CA GLU A 236 43.75 30.61 -4.02
C GLU A 236 45.00 30.05 -3.34
N THR A 237 45.02 28.74 -3.12
CA THR A 237 46.17 28.00 -2.58
C THR A 237 46.69 27.02 -3.62
N LYS A 238 47.95 27.15 -4.04
CA LYS A 238 48.63 26.17 -4.91
C LYS A 238 49.28 25.07 -4.08
N PHE A 239 49.19 23.82 -4.53
CA PHE A 239 49.75 22.67 -3.84
C PHE A 239 50.46 21.71 -4.80
N GLU A 240 51.56 21.11 -4.36
CA GLU A 240 52.23 20.02 -5.07
C GLU A 240 51.55 18.67 -4.78
N ARG A 241 51.13 18.46 -3.52
CA ARG A 241 50.42 17.25 -3.07
C ARG A 241 49.29 17.65 -2.13
N TYR A 242 48.10 17.12 -2.42
CA TYR A 242 46.91 17.33 -1.60
C TYR A 242 46.20 16.00 -1.39
N ARG A 243 45.73 15.76 -0.18
CA ARG A 243 45.05 14.51 0.18
C ARG A 243 43.66 14.84 0.72
N ILE A 244 42.65 14.22 0.15
CA ILE A 244 41.28 14.24 0.67
C ILE A 244 40.91 12.81 1.03
N SER A 245 40.33 12.63 2.21
CA SER A 245 39.79 11.34 2.65
C SER A 245 38.29 11.46 2.76
N PHE A 246 37.58 10.57 2.08
CA PHE A 246 36.14 10.46 2.11
C PHE A 246 35.77 9.27 2.99
N ASP A 247 34.87 9.50 3.93
CA ASP A 247 34.22 8.42 4.64
C ASP A 247 33.13 7.84 3.73
N LEU A 248 33.30 6.58 3.33
CA LEU A 248 32.34 5.84 2.52
C LEU A 248 31.41 4.99 3.40
N SER A 249 31.43 5.15 4.73
CA SER A 249 30.52 4.43 5.63
C SER A 249 29.05 4.77 5.30
N ASP A 250 28.76 5.99 4.86
CA ASP A 250 27.43 6.41 4.37
C ASP A 250 27.06 5.77 3.02
N LEU A 251 28.05 5.28 2.27
CA LEU A 251 27.85 4.47 1.08
C LEU A 251 27.76 2.97 1.41
N ALA A 252 27.98 2.51 2.64
CA ALA A 252 27.75 1.12 3.03
C ALA A 252 26.24 0.89 3.21
N PHE A 253 25.75 -0.33 2.92
CA PHE A 253 24.34 -0.62 3.12
C PHE A 253 24.08 -0.77 4.62
N SER A 254 23.29 0.13 5.19
CA SER A 254 22.84 0.03 6.58
C SER A 254 21.46 -0.64 6.61
N ARG A 255 21.35 -1.73 7.38
CA ARG A 255 20.10 -2.44 7.59
C ARG A 255 19.36 -1.81 8.76
N SER A 256 18.15 -1.33 8.51
CA SER A 256 17.25 -0.91 9.58
C SER A 256 16.52 -2.12 10.19
N ASN A 257 16.15 -2.03 11.47
CA ASN A 257 15.30 -3.04 12.09
C ASN A 257 13.86 -2.89 11.56
N PRO A 258 13.26 -3.94 10.96
CA PRO A 258 11.90 -3.87 10.44
C PRO A 258 10.84 -3.55 11.51
N ALA A 259 11.11 -3.87 12.78
CA ALA A 259 10.18 -3.63 13.89
C ALA A 259 10.05 -2.15 14.27
N ASP A 260 11.08 -1.33 14.01
CA ASP A 260 11.10 0.09 14.37
C ASP A 260 10.27 0.94 13.40
N ARG A 261 9.81 0.33 12.30
CA ARG A 261 9.04 1.01 11.26
C ARG A 261 7.55 0.86 11.49
N SER A 262 6.82 1.97 11.33
CA SER A 262 5.36 1.96 11.41
C SER A 262 4.78 0.96 10.42
N ARG A 263 3.93 0.08 10.93
CA ARG A 263 3.16 -0.87 10.14
C ARG A 263 2.03 -0.12 9.43
N ASN A 264 1.79 -0.46 8.17
CA ASN A 264 0.59 -0.10 7.43
C ASN A 264 -0.38 -1.28 7.37
N ASP A 265 -1.59 -1.03 6.89
CA ASP A 265 -2.63 -2.00 6.53
C ASP A 265 -2.11 -3.33 5.92
N ARG A 266 -1.19 -3.28 4.95
CA ARG A 266 -0.63 -4.46 4.25
C ARG A 266 0.44 -5.23 5.03
N THR A 267 0.89 -4.70 6.17
CA THR A 267 1.96 -5.24 7.03
C THR A 267 1.46 -5.64 8.41
N MET A 268 0.16 -5.51 8.66
CA MET A 268 -0.50 -5.93 9.88
C MET A 268 -1.23 -7.27 9.70
N ASN A 269 -1.32 -8.03 10.79
CA ASN A 269 -2.24 -9.16 10.87
C ASN A 269 -3.67 -8.65 11.17
N ILE A 270 -4.65 -9.54 11.09
CA ILE A 270 -6.07 -9.19 11.28
C ILE A 270 -6.33 -8.65 12.70
N GLN A 271 -5.72 -9.25 13.72
CA GLN A 271 -5.91 -8.83 15.12
C GLN A 271 -5.42 -7.40 15.35
N ALA A 272 -4.23 -7.04 14.83
CA ALA A 272 -3.70 -5.70 14.92
C ALA A 272 -4.61 -4.70 14.19
N MET A 273 -5.09 -5.03 12.98
CA MET A 273 -6.00 -4.16 12.24
C MET A 273 -7.34 -3.97 12.97
N SER A 274 -7.94 -5.03 13.52
CA SER A 274 -9.16 -4.92 14.33
C SER A 274 -8.96 -4.03 15.55
N SER A 275 -7.82 -4.12 16.25
CA SER A 275 -7.55 -3.23 17.39
C SER A 275 -7.45 -1.75 17.00
N VAL A 276 -6.94 -1.47 15.79
CA VAL A 276 -6.90 -0.10 15.25
C VAL A 276 -8.30 0.39 14.91
N VAL A 277 -9.13 -0.46 14.29
CA VAL A 277 -10.54 -0.16 14.00
C VAL A 277 -11.29 0.15 15.30
N ASP A 278 -11.19 -0.70 16.32
CA ASP A 278 -11.85 -0.51 17.62
C ASP A 278 -11.41 0.80 18.29
N SER A 279 -10.12 1.14 18.19
CA SER A 279 -9.59 2.40 18.70
C SER A 279 -10.16 3.61 17.95
N LEU A 280 -10.27 3.54 16.62
CA LEU A 280 -10.82 4.61 15.80
C LEU A 280 -12.32 4.81 16.08
N ASP A 281 -13.08 3.72 16.16
CA ASP A 281 -14.51 3.76 16.51
C ASP A 281 -14.74 4.37 17.90
N ASN A 282 -13.93 3.97 18.89
CA ASN A 282 -14.01 4.54 20.23
C ASN A 282 -13.66 6.04 20.25
N GLN A 283 -12.72 6.48 19.40
CA GLN A 283 -12.40 7.91 19.26
C GLN A 283 -13.56 8.70 18.65
N ILE A 284 -14.21 8.16 17.60
CA ILE A 284 -15.41 8.76 17.00
C ILE A 284 -16.53 8.87 18.06
N GLU A 285 -16.82 7.79 18.79
CA GLU A 285 -17.87 7.80 19.82
C GLU A 285 -17.56 8.75 20.98
N LYS A 286 -16.29 8.87 21.39
CA LYS A 286 -15.86 9.87 22.39
C LYS A 286 -16.06 11.29 21.89
N GLN A 287 -15.68 11.60 20.65
CA GLN A 287 -15.88 12.91 20.04
C GLN A 287 -17.37 13.25 19.93
N LYS A 288 -18.20 12.32 19.45
CA LYS A 288 -19.66 12.46 19.38
C LYS A 288 -20.26 12.77 20.76
N LYS A 289 -19.85 12.05 21.81
CA LYS A 289 -20.29 12.32 23.19
C LYS A 289 -19.82 13.68 23.69
N HIS A 290 -18.59 14.09 23.36
CA HIS A 290 -18.07 15.40 23.73
C HIS A 290 -18.90 16.53 23.09
N ILE A 291 -19.25 16.41 21.81
CA ILE A 291 -20.10 17.38 21.10
C ILE A 291 -21.50 17.44 21.72
N LEU A 292 -22.13 16.29 21.98
CA LEU A 292 -23.45 16.22 22.61
C LEU A 292 -23.48 16.77 24.04
N LYS A 293 -22.37 16.70 24.78
CA LYS A 293 -22.25 17.27 26.13
C LYS A 293 -21.96 18.77 26.12
N ASN A 294 -21.23 19.27 25.12
CA ASN A 294 -20.82 20.67 25.03
C ASN A 294 -21.73 21.47 24.09
N THR A 295 -23.06 21.40 24.30
CA THR A 295 -24.05 22.16 23.52
C THR A 295 -23.98 23.67 23.76
N ASN A 296 -23.20 24.13 24.75
CA ASN A 296 -22.95 25.55 25.03
C ASN A 296 -22.31 26.32 23.87
N TYR A 297 -21.79 25.64 22.85
CA TYR A 297 -21.30 26.28 21.62
C TYR A 297 -22.41 26.63 20.62
N ILE A 298 -23.61 26.05 20.77
CA ILE A 298 -24.75 26.23 19.85
C ILE A 298 -25.47 27.56 20.15
N TYR A 299 -25.40 28.05 21.38
CA TYR A 299 -26.17 29.21 21.82
C TYR A 299 -25.28 30.25 22.51
N PRO A 300 -25.33 31.54 22.11
CA PRO A 300 -24.65 32.60 22.83
C PRO A 300 -25.36 32.85 24.17
N THR A 301 -24.92 32.19 25.23
CA THR A 301 -25.40 32.44 26.60
C THR A 301 -24.70 33.66 27.22
N LEU A 302 -25.45 34.42 28.01
CA LEU A 302 -25.01 35.60 28.78
C LEU A 302 -23.73 35.35 29.60
N THR A 303 -23.51 34.11 30.05
CA THR A 303 -22.40 33.70 30.91
C THR A 303 -21.01 33.85 30.26
N ASN A 304 -20.93 33.87 28.92
CA ASN A 304 -19.67 33.98 28.19
C ASN A 304 -19.44 35.35 27.53
N LEU A 305 -20.20 36.37 27.95
CA LEU A 305 -19.91 37.77 27.64
C LEU A 305 -19.14 38.36 28.81
N ASN A 306 -17.85 38.05 28.88
CA ASN A 306 -16.94 38.67 29.85
C ASN A 306 -16.61 40.10 29.41
N THR A 307 -17.64 40.91 29.18
CA THR A 307 -17.50 42.37 29.16
C THR A 307 -17.23 42.76 30.60
N GLY A 308 -15.98 43.11 30.91
CA GLY A 308 -15.48 43.52 32.23
C GLY A 308 -16.14 44.75 32.85
N LYS A 309 -17.39 45.04 32.50
CA LYS A 309 -18.32 45.85 33.28
C LYS A 309 -19.58 45.03 33.44
N LYS A 310 -19.94 44.74 34.69
CA LYS A 310 -21.34 44.61 35.11
C LYS A 310 -22.02 45.94 34.76
N GLU A 311 -22.24 46.22 33.48
CA GLU A 311 -23.35 47.07 33.12
C GLU A 311 -24.55 46.21 33.47
N GLU A 312 -25.03 46.40 34.70
CA GLU A 312 -26.43 46.24 35.03
C GLU A 312 -27.20 46.91 33.90
N SER A 313 -27.50 46.15 32.86
CA SER A 313 -28.65 46.39 32.04
C SER A 313 -29.77 46.39 33.06
N LYS A 314 -30.16 47.59 33.48
CA LYS A 314 -31.55 47.88 33.80
C LYS A 314 -32.32 47.53 32.54
N LEU A 315 -32.54 46.23 32.34
CA LEU A 315 -33.53 45.66 31.46
C LEU A 315 -34.80 46.37 31.91
N LYS A 316 -35.22 47.37 31.15
CA LYS A 316 -36.57 47.88 31.29
C LYS A 316 -37.44 46.68 30.94
N GLN A 317 -37.92 45.97 31.95
CA GLN A 317 -39.11 45.16 31.81
C GLN A 317 -40.14 46.10 31.21
N SER A 318 -40.42 45.97 29.93
CA SER A 318 -41.68 46.46 29.43
C SER A 318 -42.72 45.78 30.31
N LYS A 319 -43.53 46.56 31.01
CA LYS A 319 -44.73 46.04 31.67
C LYS A 319 -45.60 45.43 30.58
N ILE A 320 -45.40 44.15 30.30
CA ILE A 320 -46.37 43.33 29.60
C ILE A 320 -47.26 42.85 30.73
N ASP A 321 -48.45 43.45 30.80
CA ASP A 321 -49.48 43.11 31.77
C ASP A 321 -50.09 41.78 31.36
N THR A 322 -49.40 40.70 31.70
CA THR A 322 -49.93 39.34 31.66
C THR A 322 -49.65 38.71 33.02
N THR A 323 -50.68 38.09 33.60
CA THR A 323 -50.66 37.42 34.91
C THR A 323 -49.72 36.21 34.99
N ASP A 324 -49.04 35.85 33.90
CA ASP A 324 -47.99 34.84 33.87
C ASP A 324 -46.60 35.50 33.94
N PRO A 325 -45.64 34.96 34.71
CA PRO A 325 -44.29 35.47 34.72
C PRO A 325 -43.72 35.45 33.29
N PRO A 326 -43.11 36.55 32.80
CA PRO A 326 -42.57 36.58 31.45
C PRO A 326 -41.56 35.44 31.30
N TYR A 327 -41.77 34.58 30.30
CA TYR A 327 -40.79 33.55 29.96
C TYR A 327 -39.45 34.23 29.72
N GLU A 328 -38.49 34.03 30.64
CA GLU A 328 -37.13 34.52 30.48
C GLU A 328 -36.51 33.74 29.33
N SER A 329 -36.62 34.30 28.12
CA SER A 329 -35.89 33.82 26.96
C SER A 329 -34.40 33.80 27.32
N GLN A 330 -33.79 32.63 27.20
CA GLN A 330 -32.33 32.45 27.31
C GLN A 330 -31.56 33.27 26.24
N TYR A 331 -32.27 33.79 25.24
CA TYR A 331 -31.75 34.62 24.16
C TYR A 331 -31.97 36.11 24.43
N LEU A 332 -30.91 36.90 24.30
CA LEU A 332 -30.94 38.35 24.37
C LEU A 332 -31.39 38.96 23.03
N ALA A 333 -32.39 39.84 23.06
CA ALA A 333 -32.71 40.67 21.91
C ALA A 333 -31.76 41.87 21.85
N LEU A 334 -31.09 42.09 20.70
CA LEU A 334 -30.17 43.22 20.49
C LEU A 334 -30.84 44.60 20.75
N GLN A 335 -32.17 44.67 20.60
CA GLN A 335 -32.97 45.86 20.85
C GLN A 335 -33.01 46.29 22.33
N GLN A 336 -32.63 45.41 23.26
CA GLN A 336 -32.60 45.71 24.71
C GLN A 336 -31.42 46.59 25.11
N PHE A 337 -30.40 46.75 24.27
CA PHE A 337 -29.22 47.58 24.54
C PHE A 337 -29.41 48.99 23.97
N GLN A 338 -29.25 50.04 24.79
CA GLN A 338 -29.55 51.42 24.37
C GLN A 338 -28.50 52.06 23.44
N SER A 339 -27.27 51.57 23.43
CA SER A 339 -26.16 52.18 22.68
C SER A 339 -25.83 51.40 21.39
N LYS A 340 -25.92 52.08 20.24
CA LYS A 340 -25.58 51.54 18.92
C LYS A 340 -24.17 50.92 18.83
N PRO A 341 -23.11 51.49 19.46
CA PRO A 341 -21.78 50.87 19.47
C PRO A 341 -21.74 49.53 20.20
N ASN A 342 -22.49 49.38 21.31
CA ASN A 342 -22.53 48.11 22.05
C ASN A 342 -23.34 47.05 21.29
N GLN A 343 -24.40 47.45 20.58
CA GLN A 343 -25.15 46.55 19.68
C GLN A 343 -24.26 46.00 18.56
N LEU A 344 -23.48 46.85 17.88
CA LEU A 344 -22.54 46.42 16.82
C LEU A 344 -21.45 45.50 17.37
N ARG A 345 -20.85 45.85 18.52
CA ARG A 345 -19.86 44.99 19.18
C ARG A 345 -20.42 43.61 19.54
N LEU A 346 -21.65 43.55 20.06
CA LEU A 346 -22.28 42.28 20.43
C LEU A 346 -22.64 41.44 19.20
N HIS A 347 -23.10 42.08 18.13
CA HIS A 347 -23.31 41.47 16.83
C HIS A 347 -22.01 40.85 16.29
N ASP A 348 -20.90 41.58 16.31
CA ASP A 348 -19.61 41.09 15.79
C ASP A 348 -19.04 39.94 16.63
N ILE A 349 -19.21 40.00 17.96
CA ILE A 349 -18.87 38.87 18.85
C ILE A 349 -19.74 37.65 18.52
N GLY A 350 -21.03 37.86 18.24
CA GLY A 350 -21.94 36.80 17.80
C GLY A 350 -21.50 36.16 16.48
N LEU A 351 -21.21 36.98 15.47
CA LEU A 351 -20.69 36.51 14.17
C LEU A 351 -19.36 35.78 14.31
N MET A 352 -18.44 36.28 15.14
CA MET A 352 -17.16 35.62 15.41
C MET A 352 -17.37 34.25 16.07
N LYS A 353 -18.25 34.15 17.08
CA LYS A 353 -18.58 32.86 17.71
C LYS A 353 -19.21 31.89 16.73
N LEU A 354 -20.15 32.34 15.89
CA LEU A 354 -20.77 31.51 14.86
C LEU A 354 -19.76 31.01 13.83
N ARG A 355 -18.84 31.87 13.38
CA ARG A 355 -17.79 31.48 12.44
C ARG A 355 -16.85 30.44 13.06
N ASN A 356 -16.40 30.67 14.29
CA ASN A 356 -15.54 29.72 15.00
C ASN A 356 -16.24 28.38 15.23
N TYR A 357 -17.54 28.40 15.53
CA TYR A 357 -18.33 27.20 15.68
C TYR A 357 -18.50 26.45 14.36
N LYS A 358 -18.79 27.16 13.27
CA LYS A 358 -18.84 26.58 11.93
C LYS A 358 -17.52 25.88 11.59
N SER A 359 -16.38 26.55 11.78
CA SER A 359 -15.07 25.95 11.54
C SER A 359 -14.81 24.74 12.43
N PHE A 360 -15.18 24.79 13.71
CA PHE A 360 -15.09 23.63 14.59
C PHE A 360 -15.92 22.43 14.09
N ILE A 361 -17.14 22.67 13.61
CA ILE A 361 -17.98 21.59 13.04
C ILE A 361 -17.39 21.06 11.75
N GLU A 362 -16.87 21.92 10.87
CA GLU A 362 -16.18 21.50 9.64
C GLU A 362 -14.95 20.64 9.96
N ASP A 363 -14.15 21.02 10.95
CA ASP A 363 -12.98 20.26 11.41
C ASP A 363 -13.39 18.89 11.98
N VAL A 364 -14.45 18.85 12.80
CA VAL A 364 -14.99 17.60 13.36
C VAL A 364 -15.52 16.68 12.27
N VAL A 365 -16.28 17.22 11.30
CA VAL A 365 -16.81 16.44 10.18
C VAL A 365 -15.66 15.87 9.37
N SER A 366 -14.67 16.68 9.02
CA SER A 366 -13.49 16.24 8.25
C SER A 366 -12.66 15.18 9.01
N ASP A 367 -12.41 15.37 10.31
CA ASP A 367 -11.70 14.37 11.13
C ASP A 367 -12.49 13.06 11.24
N THR A 368 -13.81 13.14 11.36
CA THR A 368 -14.69 11.96 11.40
C THR A 368 -14.70 11.22 10.06
N GLU A 369 -14.83 11.93 8.94
CA GLU A 369 -14.77 11.35 7.59
C GLU A 369 -13.43 10.65 7.35
N TRP A 370 -12.31 11.31 7.68
CA TRP A 370 -10.97 10.71 7.57
C TRP A 370 -10.84 9.42 8.41
N ARG A 371 -11.41 9.39 9.62
CA ARG A 371 -11.40 8.18 10.47
C ARG A 371 -12.25 7.07 9.89
N LEU A 372 -13.44 7.39 9.36
CA LEU A 372 -14.32 6.43 8.71
C LEU A 372 -13.68 5.82 7.46
N GLU A 373 -13.04 6.64 6.62
CA GLU A 373 -12.27 6.16 5.46
C GLU A 373 -11.13 5.25 5.91
N ARG A 374 -10.43 5.60 6.99
CA ARG A 374 -9.35 4.78 7.55
C ARG A 374 -9.88 3.43 8.07
N ILE A 375 -11.01 3.43 8.76
CA ILE A 375 -11.68 2.20 9.20
C ILE A 375 -12.06 1.34 7.99
N ALA A 376 -12.62 1.95 6.95
CA ALA A 376 -12.97 1.25 5.72
C ALA A 376 -11.76 0.58 5.06
N GLN A 377 -10.63 1.28 4.93
CA GLN A 377 -9.37 0.73 4.40
C GLN A 377 -8.91 -0.51 5.18
N TYR A 378 -8.90 -0.45 6.52
CA TYR A 378 -8.53 -1.60 7.34
C TYR A 378 -9.51 -2.76 7.21
N LEU A 379 -10.82 -2.47 7.20
CA LEU A 379 -11.83 -3.51 6.99
C LEU A 379 -11.70 -4.14 5.60
N VAL A 380 -11.44 -3.36 4.55
CA VAL A 380 -11.20 -3.88 3.19
C VAL A 380 -10.03 -4.85 3.17
N GLU A 381 -8.90 -4.49 3.78
CA GLU A 381 -7.74 -5.38 3.89
C GLU A 381 -8.03 -6.65 4.71
N ILE A 382 -8.80 -6.55 5.79
CA ILE A 382 -9.26 -7.73 6.54
C ILE A 382 -10.11 -8.64 5.64
N HIS A 383 -11.11 -8.11 4.95
CA HIS A 383 -11.97 -8.91 4.07
C HIS A 383 -11.18 -9.50 2.89
N LYS A 384 -10.21 -8.76 2.32
CA LYS A 384 -9.32 -9.22 1.25
C LYS A 384 -8.50 -10.45 1.66
N LYS A 385 -8.03 -10.51 2.92
CA LYS A 385 -7.31 -11.68 3.48
C LYS A 385 -8.17 -12.96 3.53
N PHE A 386 -9.50 -12.84 3.48
CA PHE A 386 -10.43 -13.98 3.41
C PHE A 386 -10.96 -14.24 1.99
N SER A 387 -11.36 -13.19 1.29
CA SER A 387 -11.96 -13.26 -0.06
C SER A 387 -11.02 -13.92 -1.08
N ILE A 388 -9.74 -13.49 -1.15
CA ILE A 388 -8.79 -14.04 -2.14
C ILE A 388 -8.54 -15.55 -1.92
N PRO A 389 -8.31 -16.04 -0.68
CA PRO A 389 -8.26 -17.48 -0.44
C PRO A 389 -9.56 -18.22 -0.80
N ILE A 390 -10.73 -17.65 -0.52
CA ILE A 390 -12.03 -18.27 -0.81
C ILE A 390 -12.26 -18.40 -2.31
N ALA A 391 -11.70 -17.50 -3.12
CA ALA A 391 -11.74 -17.62 -4.58
C ALA A 391 -11.16 -18.96 -5.10
N CYS A 392 -10.28 -19.64 -4.35
CA CYS A 392 -9.86 -21.00 -4.73
C CYS A 392 -11.05 -21.97 -4.82
N ILE A 393 -12.00 -21.88 -3.90
CA ILE A 393 -13.21 -22.71 -3.87
C ILE A 393 -14.12 -22.30 -5.03
N VAL A 394 -14.35 -21.00 -5.19
CA VAL A 394 -15.16 -20.43 -6.27
C VAL A 394 -14.63 -20.85 -7.65
N PHE A 395 -13.31 -20.80 -7.85
CA PHE A 395 -12.68 -21.18 -9.11
C PHE A 395 -12.71 -22.68 -9.39
N VAL A 396 -12.77 -23.55 -8.38
CA VAL A 396 -13.08 -24.98 -8.63
C VAL A 396 -14.53 -25.14 -9.06
N LEU A 397 -15.46 -24.47 -8.37
CA LEU A 397 -16.90 -24.52 -8.71
C LEU A 397 -17.20 -23.97 -10.11
N LEU A 398 -16.40 -23.01 -10.58
CA LEU A 398 -16.52 -22.44 -11.91
C LEU A 398 -15.71 -23.21 -12.96
N GLY A 399 -14.46 -23.56 -12.65
CA GLY A 399 -13.55 -24.22 -13.58
C GLY A 399 -13.92 -25.67 -13.88
N ALA A 400 -14.44 -26.41 -12.91
CA ALA A 400 -14.85 -27.80 -13.11
C ALA A 400 -15.97 -27.96 -14.15
N PRO A 401 -17.14 -27.30 -14.01
CA PRO A 401 -18.21 -27.45 -14.99
C PRO A 401 -17.83 -26.89 -16.36
N ILE A 402 -17.08 -25.78 -16.42
CA ILE A 402 -16.65 -25.20 -17.70
C ILE A 402 -15.68 -26.14 -18.42
N GLY A 403 -14.71 -26.71 -17.70
CA GLY A 403 -13.81 -27.74 -18.26
C GLY A 403 -14.60 -28.94 -18.77
N MET A 404 -15.60 -29.41 -18.02
CA MET A 404 -16.47 -30.49 -18.47
C MET A 404 -17.25 -30.15 -19.75
N TYR A 405 -17.71 -28.91 -19.91
CA TYR A 405 -18.49 -28.48 -21.08
C TYR A 405 -17.66 -28.26 -22.35
N THR A 406 -16.43 -27.75 -22.23
CA THR A 406 -15.59 -27.40 -23.39
C THR A 406 -15.04 -28.63 -24.11
N LYS A 407 -14.99 -29.79 -23.44
CA LYS A 407 -14.49 -31.07 -23.96
C LYS A 407 -13.05 -31.02 -24.51
N LYS A 408 -12.27 -30.02 -24.11
CA LYS A 408 -10.88 -29.82 -24.54
C LYS A 408 -10.02 -29.54 -23.32
N GLY A 409 -9.12 -30.47 -22.98
CA GLY A 409 -8.22 -30.38 -21.82
C GLY A 409 -6.87 -29.75 -22.12
N ASN A 410 -6.68 -29.18 -23.31
CA ASN A 410 -5.39 -28.60 -23.71
C ASN A 410 -5.11 -27.28 -22.99
N LEU A 411 -3.84 -27.06 -22.65
CA LEU A 411 -3.37 -25.86 -21.93
C LEU A 411 -3.84 -24.55 -22.60
N GLY A 412 -3.76 -24.45 -23.94
CA GLY A 412 -4.16 -23.25 -24.66
C GLY A 412 -5.64 -22.88 -24.47
N TYR A 413 -6.53 -23.87 -24.47
CA TYR A 413 -7.97 -23.63 -24.24
C TYR A 413 -8.25 -23.24 -22.79
N ALA A 414 -7.64 -23.94 -21.83
CA ALA A 414 -7.77 -23.64 -20.42
C ALA A 414 -7.22 -22.26 -20.07
N ALA A 415 -6.07 -21.87 -20.65
CA ALA A 415 -5.47 -20.56 -20.47
C ALA A 415 -6.33 -19.43 -21.05
N LEU A 416 -6.89 -19.60 -22.25
CA LEU A 416 -7.73 -18.58 -22.89
C LEU A 416 -9.00 -18.32 -22.08
N ILE A 417 -9.74 -19.38 -21.73
CA ILE A 417 -10.97 -19.27 -20.93
C ILE A 417 -10.65 -18.79 -19.51
N GLY A 418 -9.61 -19.35 -18.89
CA GLY A 418 -9.15 -18.96 -17.56
C GLY A 418 -8.80 -17.48 -17.52
N THR A 419 -8.09 -16.96 -18.52
CA THR A 419 -7.72 -15.54 -18.59
C THR A 419 -8.94 -14.63 -18.55
N VAL A 420 -10.03 -14.94 -19.27
CA VAL A 420 -11.25 -14.12 -19.27
C VAL A 420 -11.89 -14.04 -17.88
N PHE A 421 -12.00 -15.18 -17.18
CA PHE A 421 -12.58 -15.19 -15.84
C PHE A 421 -11.66 -14.55 -14.80
N LEU A 422 -10.34 -14.73 -14.92
CA LEU A 422 -9.36 -14.11 -14.04
C LEU A 422 -9.31 -12.60 -14.22
N THR A 423 -9.28 -12.10 -15.46
CA THR A 423 -9.29 -10.65 -15.71
C THR A 423 -10.56 -10.02 -15.17
N PHE A 424 -11.73 -10.63 -15.39
CA PHE A 424 -12.98 -10.18 -14.81
C PHE A 424 -12.93 -10.15 -13.27
N TYR A 425 -12.46 -11.23 -12.64
CA TYR A 425 -12.33 -11.32 -11.19
C TYR A 425 -11.42 -10.23 -10.62
N TRP A 426 -10.21 -10.07 -11.17
CA TRP A 426 -9.23 -9.09 -10.68
C TRP A 426 -9.69 -7.66 -10.89
N ILE A 427 -10.30 -7.35 -12.03
CA ILE A 427 -10.90 -6.03 -12.26
C ILE A 427 -12.00 -5.78 -11.24
N SER A 428 -12.87 -6.75 -10.98
CA SER A 428 -13.96 -6.60 -10.01
C SER A 428 -13.45 -6.35 -8.59
N ILE A 429 -12.44 -7.10 -8.13
CA ILE A 429 -11.82 -6.89 -6.81
C ILE A 429 -11.14 -5.53 -6.72
N ILE A 430 -10.33 -5.12 -7.71
CA ILE A 430 -9.62 -3.84 -7.70
C ILE A 430 -10.61 -2.66 -7.69
N GLN A 431 -11.72 -2.77 -8.42
CA GLN A 431 -12.74 -1.72 -8.46
C GLN A 431 -13.57 -1.72 -7.17
N GLY A 432 -13.92 -2.89 -6.63
CA GLY A 432 -14.59 -3.02 -5.34
C GLY A 432 -13.77 -2.44 -4.18
N GLU A 433 -12.45 -2.63 -4.20
CA GLU A 433 -11.50 -2.04 -3.25
C GLU A 433 -11.57 -0.52 -3.27
N LYS A 434 -11.36 0.07 -4.46
CA LYS A 434 -11.37 1.53 -4.62
C LYS A 434 -12.71 2.18 -4.24
N MET A 435 -13.82 1.48 -4.47
CA MET A 435 -15.14 1.98 -4.10
C MET A 435 -15.37 1.88 -2.58
N ALA A 436 -14.92 0.79 -1.95
CA ALA A 436 -15.05 0.60 -0.52
C ALA A 436 -14.14 1.54 0.30
N ASP A 437 -12.91 1.77 -0.16
CA ASP A 437 -11.97 2.70 0.48
C ASP A 437 -12.49 4.15 0.51
N ARG A 438 -13.34 4.51 -0.45
CA ARG A 438 -13.99 5.83 -0.57
C ARG A 438 -15.39 5.86 0.04
N LEU A 439 -15.77 4.84 0.81
CA LEU A 439 -17.07 4.72 1.46
C LEU A 439 -18.28 4.74 0.49
N PHE A 440 -18.08 4.53 -0.82
CA PHE A 440 -19.20 4.45 -1.79
C PHE A 440 -20.02 3.18 -1.59
N ILE A 441 -19.35 2.09 -1.21
CA ILE A 441 -19.95 0.79 -0.89
C ILE A 441 -19.36 0.29 0.43
N SER A 442 -20.06 -0.63 1.11
CA SER A 442 -19.51 -1.22 2.32
C SER A 442 -18.25 -2.05 2.02
N PRO A 443 -17.26 -2.10 2.92
CA PRO A 443 -16.08 -2.97 2.78
C PRO A 443 -16.41 -4.44 2.51
N PHE A 444 -17.47 -4.94 3.14
CA PHE A 444 -17.98 -6.29 2.91
C PHE A 444 -18.44 -6.47 1.46
N THR A 445 -19.33 -5.60 0.97
CA THR A 445 -19.83 -5.68 -0.41
C THR A 445 -18.72 -5.49 -1.43
N GLY A 446 -17.76 -4.59 -1.20
CA GLY A 446 -16.67 -4.35 -2.15
C GLY A 446 -15.80 -5.59 -2.38
N MET A 447 -15.48 -6.32 -1.32
CA MET A 447 -14.60 -7.49 -1.42
C MET A 447 -15.35 -8.77 -1.83
N TRP A 448 -16.54 -9.01 -1.27
CA TRP A 448 -17.23 -10.29 -1.43
C TRP A 448 -18.13 -10.39 -2.66
N LEU A 449 -18.52 -9.26 -3.26
CA LEU A 449 -19.44 -9.26 -4.39
C LEU A 449 -18.96 -10.16 -5.54
N SER A 450 -17.67 -10.08 -5.87
CA SER A 450 -17.06 -10.88 -6.93
C SER A 450 -17.15 -12.38 -6.64
N ASP A 451 -16.81 -12.79 -5.42
CA ASP A 451 -16.84 -14.20 -4.99
C ASP A 451 -18.26 -14.75 -4.92
N ILE A 452 -19.21 -13.94 -4.43
CA ILE A 452 -20.62 -14.32 -4.34
C ILE A 452 -21.21 -14.51 -5.74
N VAL A 453 -20.96 -13.56 -6.66
CA VAL A 453 -21.49 -13.64 -8.03
C VAL A 453 -20.89 -14.82 -8.78
N LEU A 454 -19.55 -14.95 -8.81
CA LEU A 454 -18.90 -16.06 -9.50
C LEU A 454 -19.19 -17.41 -8.82
N GLY A 455 -19.28 -17.43 -7.49
CA GLY A 455 -19.64 -18.62 -6.72
C GLY A 455 -21.07 -19.09 -7.00
N ALA A 456 -22.03 -18.16 -7.07
CA ALA A 456 -23.41 -18.48 -7.45
C ALA A 456 -23.48 -19.02 -8.89
N VAL A 457 -22.78 -18.41 -9.84
CA VAL A 457 -22.70 -18.90 -11.22
C VAL A 457 -22.07 -20.30 -11.28
N GLY A 458 -20.95 -20.51 -10.58
CA GLY A 458 -20.29 -21.82 -10.50
C GLY A 458 -21.19 -22.89 -9.90
N LEU A 459 -21.89 -22.56 -8.81
CA LEU A 459 -22.82 -23.48 -8.14
C LEU A 459 -24.01 -23.84 -9.05
N ILE A 460 -24.58 -22.86 -9.76
CA ILE A 460 -25.64 -23.10 -10.76
C ILE A 460 -25.13 -24.04 -11.87
N MET A 461 -23.91 -23.82 -12.36
CA MET A 461 -23.30 -24.68 -13.39
C MET A 461 -23.04 -26.10 -12.90
N VAL A 462 -22.60 -26.29 -11.66
CA VAL A 462 -22.44 -27.63 -11.06
C VAL A 462 -23.80 -28.33 -10.96
N ILE A 463 -24.84 -27.62 -10.53
CA ILE A 463 -26.20 -28.18 -10.44
C ILE A 463 -26.70 -28.60 -11.84
N SER A 464 -26.48 -27.78 -12.87
CA SER A 464 -26.92 -28.08 -14.23
C SER A 464 -26.21 -29.28 -14.88
N ILE A 465 -25.04 -29.67 -14.36
CA ILE A 465 -24.33 -30.88 -14.79
C ILE A 465 -24.87 -32.14 -14.11
N SER A 466 -25.37 -32.01 -12.88
CA SER A 466 -25.82 -33.13 -12.04
C SER A 466 -27.30 -33.48 -12.21
N THR A 467 -28.13 -32.49 -12.57
CA THR A 467 -29.58 -32.66 -12.71
C THR A 467 -30.02 -32.36 -14.15
N PRO A 468 -31.14 -32.94 -14.62
CA PRO A 468 -31.77 -32.53 -15.87
C PRO A 468 -32.41 -31.12 -15.80
N PHE A 469 -32.16 -30.38 -14.71
CA PHE A 469 -32.66 -29.04 -14.48
C PHE A 469 -31.98 -28.06 -15.44
N LYS A 470 -32.75 -27.54 -16.39
CA LYS A 470 -32.34 -26.45 -17.28
C LYS A 470 -33.02 -25.18 -16.81
N LEU A 471 -32.27 -24.10 -16.54
CA LEU A 471 -32.84 -22.80 -16.20
C LEU A 471 -33.83 -22.29 -17.27
N SER A 472 -33.65 -22.67 -18.54
CA SER A 472 -34.58 -22.35 -19.62
C SER A 472 -35.99 -22.94 -19.46
N LYS A 473 -36.19 -23.93 -18.56
CA LYS A 473 -37.53 -24.46 -18.23
C LYS A 473 -38.29 -23.60 -17.22
N LEU A 474 -37.65 -22.65 -16.52
CA LEU A 474 -38.35 -21.71 -15.62
C LEU A 474 -39.13 -20.63 -16.39
N TRP A 475 -38.69 -20.31 -17.61
CA TRP A 475 -39.32 -19.29 -18.48
C TRP A 475 -40.04 -19.86 -19.70
N LYS A 476 -40.06 -21.18 -19.88
CA LYS A 476 -41.01 -21.80 -20.81
C LYS A 476 -42.36 -21.89 -20.13
N HIS A 477 -43.29 -21.00 -20.50
CA HIS A 477 -44.71 -21.22 -20.25
C HIS A 477 -45.08 -22.62 -20.76
N ARG A 478 -45.84 -23.34 -19.92
CA ARG A 478 -46.51 -24.57 -20.30
C ARG A 478 -47.65 -24.16 -21.23
N ASP A 479 -47.42 -24.25 -22.53
CA ASP A 479 -48.50 -24.34 -23.52
C ASP A 479 -48.86 -25.82 -23.73
#